data_AF-A0A2M9ZCJ4-F1
#
_entry.id   AF-A0A2M9ZCJ4-F1
#
_cell.length_a   1.000
_cell.length_b   1.000
_cell.length_c   1.000
_cell.angle_alpha   90.00
_cell.angle_beta   90.00
_cell.angle_gamma   90.00
#
_symmetry.space_group_name_H-M   'P 1'
#
loop_
_entity.id
_entity.type
_entity.pdbx_description
1 polymer ?
#
loop_
_entity_poly.entity_id
_entity_poly.type
_entity_poly.pdbx_seq_one_letter_code
_entity_poly.pdbx_strand_id
1 'polypeptide(L)'
;MKQLTAYLCLFFWISFSVYAHEEGAPHAHKDSCKQDVEKFCKTVPKGETINCLKDKEDSLGEECKALIGEIRELAKQRLEACKEDRDKFCSDKGKNVIRCLSENSDYLSKRCKDLLPKKSDPSKSKAL
;
A
#
# COMPACT_ATOMS: atom_id res chain seq x y z
N MET A 1 -53.46 -13.91 -26.10
CA MET A 1 -52.87 -14.39 -24.82
C MET A 1 -51.51 -15.07 -24.95
N LYS A 2 -51.00 -15.40 -26.16
CA LYS A 2 -49.64 -15.97 -26.32
C LYS A 2 -48.52 -14.92 -26.44
N GLN A 3 -48.85 -13.69 -26.82
CA GLN A 3 -47.89 -12.58 -26.95
C GLN A 3 -47.62 -11.89 -25.59
N LEU A 4 -48.61 -11.85 -24.70
CA LEU A 4 -48.50 -11.21 -23.38
C LEU A 4 -47.51 -11.96 -22.46
N THR A 5 -47.45 -13.29 -22.59
CA THR A 5 -46.52 -14.16 -21.87
C THR A 5 -45.06 -13.99 -22.33
N ALA A 6 -44.82 -13.67 -23.60
CA ALA A 6 -43.47 -13.41 -24.10
C ALA A 6 -42.89 -12.08 -23.57
N TYR A 7 -43.72 -11.04 -23.48
CA TYR A 7 -43.30 -9.72 -22.95
C TYR A 7 -43.01 -9.73 -21.44
N LEU A 8 -43.74 -10.52 -20.65
CA LEU A 8 -43.49 -10.67 -19.21
C LEU A 8 -42.17 -11.39 -18.89
N CYS A 9 -41.76 -12.36 -19.72
CA CYS A 9 -40.46 -13.02 -19.57
C CYS A 9 -39.29 -12.13 -20.01
N LEU A 10 -39.47 -11.33 -21.06
CA LEU A 10 -38.45 -10.38 -21.53
C LEU A 10 -38.20 -9.26 -20.51
N PHE A 11 -39.25 -8.74 -19.87
CA PHE A 11 -39.10 -7.73 -18.82
C PHE A 11 -38.42 -8.27 -17.54
N PHE A 12 -38.61 -9.54 -17.22
CA PHE A 12 -37.97 -10.20 -16.07
C PHE A 12 -36.48 -10.47 -16.32
N TRP A 13 -36.06 -10.71 -17.57
CA TRP A 13 -34.64 -10.79 -17.94
C TRP A 13 -33.95 -9.43 -18.00
N ILE A 14 -34.64 -8.39 -18.50
CA ILE A 14 -34.04 -7.04 -18.58
C ILE A 14 -33.92 -6.42 -17.17
N SER A 15 -34.81 -6.74 -16.23
CA SER A 15 -34.78 -6.19 -14.88
C SER A 15 -33.81 -6.90 -13.92
N PHE A 16 -33.42 -8.15 -14.20
CA PHE A 16 -32.47 -8.89 -13.32
C PHE A 16 -31.00 -8.57 -13.60
N SER A 17 -30.67 -7.96 -14.74
CA SER A 17 -29.30 -7.51 -15.07
C SER A 17 -28.98 -6.10 -14.54
N VAL A 18 -29.96 -5.39 -13.96
CA VAL A 18 -29.78 -4.00 -13.46
C VAL A 18 -29.48 -3.94 -11.95
N TYR A 19 -29.53 -5.07 -11.24
CA TYR A 19 -29.09 -5.19 -9.84
C TYR A 19 -27.87 -6.11 -9.70
N ALA A 20 -26.85 -5.84 -10.52
CA ALA A 20 -25.48 -6.22 -10.19
C ALA A 20 -24.61 -4.95 -10.29
N HIS A 21 -24.96 -3.92 -9.51
CA HIS A 21 -23.91 -3.08 -8.95
C HIS A 21 -23.33 -3.85 -7.76
N GLU A 22 -22.59 -4.92 -8.08
CA GLU A 22 -21.50 -5.31 -7.21
C GLU A 22 -20.61 -4.07 -7.17
N GLU A 23 -20.56 -3.41 -6.02
CA GLU A 23 -19.58 -2.38 -5.71
C GLU A 23 -18.22 -3.07 -5.67
N GLY A 24 -17.77 -3.53 -6.84
CA GLY A 24 -16.43 -4.01 -7.08
C GLY A 24 -15.52 -2.84 -6.79
N ALA A 25 -14.67 -3.05 -5.78
CA ALA A 25 -13.84 -2.07 -5.11
C ALA A 25 -13.30 -0.97 -6.06
N PRO A 26 -13.41 0.31 -5.70
CA PRO A 26 -12.66 1.35 -6.40
C PRO A 26 -11.16 1.10 -6.15
N HIS A 27 -10.50 0.44 -7.10
CA HIS A 27 -9.04 0.36 -7.15
C HIS A 27 -8.46 1.76 -7.40
N ALA A 28 -8.30 2.53 -6.34
CA ALA A 28 -7.54 3.77 -6.34
C ALA A 28 -6.61 3.81 -5.12
N HIS A 29 -5.58 2.96 -5.12
CA HIS A 29 -4.49 2.91 -4.13
C HIS A 29 -3.68 4.21 -3.97
N LYS A 30 -4.04 5.29 -4.68
CA LYS A 30 -3.23 6.50 -4.75
C LYS A 30 -3.36 7.38 -3.50
N ASP A 31 -4.38 7.16 -2.67
CA ASP A 31 -4.68 7.99 -1.49
C ASP A 31 -5.14 7.14 -0.27
N SER A 32 -4.78 5.85 -0.22
CA SER A 32 -5.36 4.89 0.76
C SER A 32 -5.22 5.29 2.22
N CYS A 33 -4.23 6.11 2.60
CA CYS A 33 -4.09 6.63 3.95
C CYS A 33 -4.38 8.12 4.10
N LYS A 34 -4.72 8.85 3.04
CA LYS A 34 -4.81 10.32 3.06
C LYS A 34 -5.79 10.83 4.11
N GLN A 35 -6.98 10.22 4.19
CA GLN A 35 -7.99 10.62 5.17
C GLN A 35 -7.54 10.33 6.60
N ASP A 36 -6.91 9.18 6.82
CA ASP A 36 -6.38 8.79 8.12
C ASP A 36 -5.20 9.68 8.54
N VAL A 37 -4.36 10.10 7.59
CA VAL A 37 -3.28 11.06 7.84
C VAL A 37 -3.83 12.42 8.24
N GLU A 38 -4.82 12.94 7.52
CA GLU A 38 -5.47 14.21 7.90
C GLU A 38 -6.16 14.14 9.27
N LYS A 39 -6.73 12.98 9.62
CA LYS A 39 -7.46 12.78 10.88
C LYS A 39 -6.55 12.56 12.08
N PHE A 40 -5.48 11.77 11.93
CA PHE A 40 -4.68 11.27 13.05
C PHE A 40 -3.24 11.78 13.06
N CYS A 41 -2.66 12.10 11.89
CA CYS A 41 -1.23 12.31 11.72
C CYS A 41 -0.86 13.64 11.05
N LYS A 42 -1.80 14.58 10.92
CA LYS A 42 -1.62 15.83 10.16
C LYS A 42 -0.42 16.67 10.58
N THR A 43 -0.10 16.67 11.87
CA THR A 43 0.94 17.51 12.46
C THR A 43 2.29 16.80 12.58
N VAL A 44 2.40 15.53 12.17
CA VAL A 44 3.66 14.80 12.27
C VAL A 44 4.60 15.17 11.12
N PRO A 45 5.92 15.18 11.35
CA PRO A 45 6.88 15.35 10.27
C PRO A 45 6.68 14.29 9.18
N LYS A 46 6.91 14.65 7.90
CA LYS A 46 6.74 13.71 6.76
C LYS A 46 7.51 12.38 6.89
N GLY A 47 8.60 12.35 7.66
CA GLY A 47 9.37 11.14 7.93
C GLY A 47 8.78 10.22 9.00
N GLU A 48 7.78 10.70 9.75
CA GLU A 48 7.17 10.01 10.89
C GLU A 48 5.72 9.58 10.61
N THR A 49 5.13 9.96 9.47
CA THR A 49 3.73 9.65 9.12
C THR A 49 3.43 8.16 9.22
N ILE A 50 4.33 7.29 8.73
CA ILE A 50 4.16 5.84 8.83
C ILE A 50 4.19 5.34 10.28
N ASN A 51 5.04 5.92 11.13
CA ASN A 51 5.10 5.53 12.54
C ASN A 51 3.82 5.97 13.25
N CYS A 52 3.34 7.19 12.99
CA CYS A 52 2.06 7.66 13.51
C CYS A 52 0.88 6.78 13.07
N LEU A 53 0.81 6.39 11.80
CA LEU A 53 -0.26 5.52 11.31
C LEU A 53 -0.21 4.14 11.97
N LYS A 54 0.99 3.56 12.17
CA LYS A 54 1.15 2.30 12.91
C LYS A 54 0.68 2.41 14.35
N ASP A 55 0.95 3.52 15.03
CA ASP A 55 0.48 3.76 16.40
C ASP A 55 -1.05 3.93 16.47
N LYS A 56 -1.71 4.18 15.33
CA LYS A 56 -3.15 4.35 15.19
C LYS A 56 -3.81 3.23 14.39
N GLU A 57 -3.13 2.10 14.18
CA GLU A 57 -3.54 1.05 13.23
C GLU A 57 -4.98 0.58 13.43
N ASP A 58 -5.41 0.39 14.68
CA ASP A 58 -6.78 -0.05 15.02
C ASP A 58 -7.86 0.97 14.60
N SER A 59 -7.49 2.25 14.49
CA SER A 59 -8.38 3.37 14.15
C SER A 59 -8.37 3.75 12.68
N LEU A 60 -7.50 3.13 11.87
CA LEU A 60 -7.37 3.41 10.44
C LEU A 60 -8.54 2.78 9.65
N GLY A 61 -8.81 3.33 8.47
CA GLY A 61 -9.67 2.67 7.48
C GLY A 61 -9.03 1.37 6.96
N GLU A 62 -9.86 0.44 6.49
CA GLU A 62 -9.40 -0.88 6.03
C GLU A 62 -8.37 -0.80 4.90
N GLU A 63 -8.51 0.15 3.97
CA GLU A 63 -7.54 0.37 2.90
C GLU A 63 -6.18 0.85 3.43
N CYS A 64 -6.16 1.75 4.41
CA CYS A 64 -4.93 2.21 5.02
C CYS A 64 -4.28 1.10 5.85
N LYS A 65 -5.06 0.31 6.60
CA LYS A 65 -4.55 -0.88 7.31
C LYS A 65 -3.88 -1.86 6.37
N ALA A 66 -4.52 -2.17 5.24
CA ALA A 66 -3.97 -3.06 4.22
C ALA A 66 -2.63 -2.53 3.70
N LEU A 67 -2.55 -1.24 3.37
CA LEU A 67 -1.31 -0.60 2.91
C LEU A 67 -0.20 -0.63 3.98
N ILE A 68 -0.53 -0.32 5.25
CA ILE A 68 0.42 -0.40 6.37
C ILE A 68 0.92 -1.83 6.55
N GLY A 69 0.04 -2.84 6.39
CA GLY A 69 0.39 -4.25 6.37
C GLY A 69 1.39 -4.59 5.27
N GLU A 70 1.15 -4.17 4.03
CA GLU A 70 2.08 -4.38 2.92
C GLU A 70 3.44 -3.71 3.15
N ILE A 71 3.44 -2.50 3.71
CA ILE A 71 4.67 -1.77 4.04
C ILE A 71 5.45 -2.52 5.12
N ARG A 72 4.77 -3.08 6.13
CA ARG A 72 5.37 -3.89 7.19
C ARG A 72 6.01 -5.15 6.62
N GLU A 73 5.30 -5.88 5.76
CA GLU A 73 5.84 -7.11 5.16
C GLU A 73 7.04 -6.82 4.24
N LEU A 74 6.97 -5.75 3.43
CA LEU A 74 8.10 -5.32 2.62
C LEU A 74 9.31 -4.92 3.49
N ALA A 75 9.07 -4.25 4.61
CA ALA A 75 10.14 -3.87 5.54
C ALA A 75 10.81 -5.10 6.17
N LYS A 76 10.05 -6.14 6.53
CA LYS A 76 10.60 -7.42 7.02
C LYS A 76 11.44 -8.11 5.96
N GLN A 77 10.91 -8.25 4.73
CA GLN A 77 11.64 -8.86 3.62
C GLN A 77 12.95 -8.13 3.34
N ARG A 78 12.92 -6.79 3.35
CA ARG A 78 14.12 -5.96 3.19
C ARG A 78 15.12 -6.16 4.33
N LEU A 79 14.66 -6.22 5.57
CA LEU A 79 15.53 -6.42 6.73
C LEU A 79 16.34 -7.72 6.61
N GLU A 80 15.66 -8.80 6.23
CA GLU A 80 16.32 -10.10 6.05
C GLU A 80 17.24 -10.10 4.83
N ALA A 81 16.77 -9.63 3.68
CA ALA A 81 17.55 -9.62 2.44
C ALA A 81 18.79 -8.71 2.50
N CYS A 82 18.74 -7.64 3.29
CA CYS A 82 19.82 -6.67 3.43
C CYS A 82 20.64 -6.87 4.70
N LYS A 83 20.43 -7.93 5.49
CA LYS A 83 21.10 -8.12 6.79
C LYS A 83 22.62 -8.08 6.66
N GLU A 84 23.18 -8.93 5.81
CA GLU A 84 24.63 -9.03 5.61
C GLU A 84 25.21 -7.75 5.00
N ASP A 85 24.53 -7.19 4.01
CA ASP A 85 24.93 -5.94 3.36
C ASP A 85 24.93 -4.76 4.35
N ARG A 86 23.90 -4.67 5.21
CA ARG A 86 23.85 -3.68 6.28
C ARG A 86 25.00 -3.86 7.24
N ASP A 87 25.26 -5.08 7.70
CA ASP A 87 26.29 -5.34 8.71
C ASP A 87 27.71 -5.13 8.16
N LYS A 88 27.87 -5.18 6.83
CA LYS A 88 29.14 -4.90 6.15
C LYS A 88 29.35 -3.42 5.85
N PHE A 89 28.29 -2.71 5.42
CA PHE A 89 28.43 -1.35 4.87
C PHE A 89 27.81 -0.26 5.74
N CYS A 90 26.86 -0.57 6.61
CA CYS A 90 25.93 0.38 7.22
C CYS A 90 25.60 0.15 8.72
N SER A 91 26.42 -0.60 9.45
CA SER A 91 26.15 -1.05 10.84
C SER A 91 25.80 0.08 11.81
N ASP A 92 26.42 1.25 11.66
CA ASP A 92 26.25 2.39 12.59
C ASP A 92 25.25 3.46 12.10
N LYS A 93 24.46 3.16 11.06
CA LYS A 93 23.62 4.18 10.41
C LYS A 93 22.26 4.39 11.09
N GLY A 94 21.82 3.46 11.94
CA GLY A 94 20.53 3.54 12.64
C GLY A 94 19.38 3.85 11.66
N LYS A 95 18.64 4.94 11.91
CA LYS A 95 17.55 5.41 11.03
C LYS A 95 17.97 5.74 9.59
N ASN A 96 19.26 5.96 9.34
CA ASN A 96 19.79 6.27 8.02
C ASN A 96 20.23 5.02 7.22
N VAL A 97 19.96 3.82 7.72
CA VAL A 97 20.40 2.57 7.09
C VAL A 97 19.96 2.44 5.63
N ILE A 98 18.72 2.82 5.30
CA ILE A 98 18.21 2.73 3.92
C ILE A 98 18.98 3.68 2.99
N ARG A 99 19.27 4.90 3.44
CA ARG A 99 20.07 5.85 2.66
C ARG A 99 21.47 5.31 2.42
N CYS A 100 22.12 4.78 3.45
CA CYS A 100 23.45 4.19 3.33
C CYS A 100 23.46 3.00 2.36
N LEU A 101 22.48 2.09 2.44
CA LEU A 101 22.35 0.98 1.49
C LEU A 101 22.17 1.52 0.07
N SER A 102 21.31 2.51 -0.14
CA SER A 102 21.13 3.14 -1.45
C SER A 102 22.41 3.81 -2.00
N GLU A 103 23.23 4.41 -1.14
CA GLU A 103 24.52 5.00 -1.53
C GLU A 103 25.57 3.94 -1.88
N ASN A 104 25.46 2.73 -1.32
CA ASN A 104 26.34 1.61 -1.58
C ASN A 104 25.74 0.60 -2.56
N SER A 105 24.73 0.99 -3.33
CA SER A 105 23.91 0.08 -4.14
C SER A 105 24.71 -0.79 -5.09
N ASP A 106 25.89 -0.38 -5.53
CA ASP A 106 26.74 -1.15 -6.45
C ASP A 106 27.34 -2.39 -5.78
N TYR A 107 27.58 -2.33 -4.47
CA TYR A 107 28.25 -3.38 -3.69
C TYR A 107 27.32 -4.33 -2.96
N LEU A 108 26.01 -4.05 -2.96
CA LEU A 108 25.04 -4.89 -2.26
C LEU A 108 24.74 -6.19 -2.99
N SER A 109 24.20 -7.16 -2.27
CA SER A 109 23.59 -8.35 -2.88
C SER A 109 22.42 -7.97 -3.78
N LYS A 110 22.19 -8.78 -4.84
CA LYS A 110 21.02 -8.60 -5.73
C LYS A 110 19.71 -8.60 -4.94
N ARG A 111 19.58 -9.49 -3.95
CA ARG A 111 18.39 -9.62 -3.10
C ARG A 111 18.11 -8.33 -2.32
N CYS A 112 19.14 -7.69 -1.76
CA CYS A 112 18.96 -6.41 -1.10
C CYS A 112 18.61 -5.29 -2.10
N LYS A 113 19.32 -5.19 -3.22
CA LYS A 113 19.06 -4.16 -4.26
C LYS A 113 17.63 -4.19 -4.77
N ASP A 114 17.09 -5.38 -5.01
CA ASP A 114 15.73 -5.56 -5.54
C ASP A 114 14.65 -5.03 -4.58
N LEU A 115 14.95 -4.93 -3.28
CA LEU A 115 14.03 -4.50 -2.23
C LEU A 115 14.26 -3.05 -1.77
N LEU A 116 15.28 -2.35 -2.29
CA LEU A 116 15.52 -0.94 -1.96
C LEU A 116 14.48 -0.03 -2.63
N PRO A 117 14.12 1.10 -1.99
CA PRO A 117 13.23 2.07 -2.60
C PRO A 117 13.93 2.70 -3.81
N LYS A 118 13.32 2.59 -4.99
CA LYS A 118 13.84 3.21 -6.21
C LYS A 118 13.51 4.70 -6.19
N LYS A 119 14.45 5.56 -6.61
CA LYS A 119 14.26 7.03 -6.69
C LYS A 119 13.03 7.43 -7.53
N SER A 120 12.58 6.55 -8.42
CA SER A 120 11.43 6.74 -9.31
C SER A 120 10.15 6.06 -8.85
N ASP A 121 10.05 5.56 -7.61
CA ASP A 121 8.86 4.87 -7.12
C ASP A 121 8.07 5.73 -6.11
N PRO A 122 7.33 6.76 -6.59
CA PRO A 122 6.50 7.61 -5.75
C PRO A 122 5.20 6.91 -5.31
N SER A 123 4.98 5.65 -5.70
CA SER A 123 3.68 4.97 -5.57
C SER A 123 3.24 4.85 -4.11
N LYS A 124 4.17 4.57 -3.18
CA LYS A 124 3.85 4.44 -1.75
C LYS A 124 3.96 5.75 -0.96
N SER A 125 4.79 6.71 -1.41
CA SER A 125 4.92 8.01 -0.74
C SER A 125 3.78 8.97 -1.06
N LYS A 126 3.06 8.77 -2.18
CA LYS A 126 1.87 9.56 -2.53
C LYS A 126 0.60 9.02 -1.86
N ALA A 127 0.61 7.77 -1.42
CA ALA A 127 -0.49 7.12 -0.73
C ALA A 127 -0.61 7.51 0.76
N LEU A 128 0.33 8.33 1.26
CA LEU A 128 0.47 8.80 2.64
C LEU A 128 0.38 10.32 2.71
#